data_AF-A0A929FIA6-F1
#
_entry.id   AF-A0A929FIA6-F1
#
_cell.length_a   1.000
_cell.length_b   1.000
_cell.length_c   1.000
_cell.angle_alpha   90.00
_cell.angle_beta   90.00
_cell.angle_gamma   90.00
#
_symmetry.space_group_name_H-M   'P 1'
#
loop_
_entity.id
_entity.type
_entity.pdbx_description
1 polymer ?
#
loop_
_entity_poly.entity_id
_entity_poly.type
_entity_poly.pdbx_seq_one_letter_code
_entity_poly.pdbx_strand_id
1 'polypeptide(L)'
;MLQQKQIVEPHPASKLLEVGKAMGCLFWRHQKLHRSRARALMQGQFDGSDAEGLWRWKEVYEAQEAALVFMLPYYRHRLKDCSAMTALQQFARLEALGLTHTRRSEEGIALQQFSTPLQLAYVASHCARVSPTDIVLEPSAGTGLLAQFCAMRGARVVLNELSDRRLALLRALFPQAAAYPFNAEHIHDHLPEEIQPSVVVMNPPFSASPRQERRNPDATGNHVRSAFLRLVPGGRLVLISGRWFSPDSKFWQTAFAGLEDQVCVRATVVVSSEAYAKHGTTIETRLTVIDKIAPTGTPLSLELGTEWAITQIDGKPAKVRSLELAKVAHLLRSLPPRSVLQPVAPKAVAVSPSAPPKAAQSKRSQPTPQPSDSPGPYWDDVVEVEYEAVATSSTSIKASLYEVSQPQRIAIKRAQPHPTTLCESVALASVRPPLPRYRPQLPQRVIEGRLSEAQLESVVYAGEAHSQLLSGFYKVDETFDDVAVCSSSDPDAVQFRRGWFLGDGTGSGKGRQIAGVILDNWFRGRTKALWVSKSDKLIEDARRDWVALGGDESQIYALSKFKLGSEIQGAQQLIL
;
A
#
# COMPACT_ATOMS: atom_id res chain seq x y z
N MET A 1 17.47 -39.61 8.04
CA MET A 1 16.04 -39.78 7.67
C MET A 1 15.45 -38.38 7.64
N LEU A 2 15.37 -37.80 6.44
CA LEU A 2 14.92 -36.42 6.22
C LEU A 2 13.43 -36.32 6.54
N GLN A 3 13.05 -35.58 7.58
CA GLN A 3 11.69 -35.06 7.66
C GLN A 3 11.57 -33.93 6.64
N GLN A 4 10.94 -34.26 5.52
CA GLN A 4 10.41 -33.30 4.56
C GLN A 4 9.62 -32.24 5.33
N LYS A 5 10.04 -30.97 5.24
CA LYS A 5 9.14 -29.86 5.50
C LYS A 5 7.92 -30.08 4.60
N GLN A 6 6.78 -30.37 5.20
CA GLN A 6 5.49 -30.35 4.51
C GLN A 6 5.39 -29.02 3.78
N ILE A 7 5.39 -29.11 2.45
CA ILE A 7 4.83 -28.11 1.58
C ILE A 7 3.40 -27.93 2.09
N VAL A 8 3.06 -26.75 2.62
CA VAL A 8 1.68 -26.42 2.95
C VAL A 8 0.88 -26.67 1.68
N GLU A 9 0.00 -27.66 1.72
CA GLU A 9 -0.88 -28.03 0.60
C GLU A 9 -1.60 -26.78 0.09
N PRO A 10 -1.94 -26.71 -1.21
CA PRO A 10 -2.74 -25.61 -1.73
C PRO A 10 -4.04 -25.50 -0.93
N HIS A 11 -4.17 -24.44 -0.13
CA HIS A 11 -5.43 -24.12 0.56
C HIS A 11 -6.56 -24.18 -0.46
N PRO A 12 -7.54 -25.10 -0.31
CA PRO A 12 -8.45 -25.37 -1.39
C PRO A 12 -9.38 -24.18 -1.50
N ALA A 13 -9.34 -23.47 -2.64
CA ALA A 13 -10.20 -22.32 -2.93
C ALA A 13 -11.69 -22.63 -2.71
N SER A 14 -12.08 -23.91 -2.73
CA SER A 14 -13.39 -24.39 -2.31
C SER A 14 -13.72 -24.09 -0.85
N LYS A 15 -12.81 -24.34 0.11
CA LYS A 15 -13.00 -23.97 1.54
C LYS A 15 -13.22 -22.47 1.67
N LEU A 16 -12.43 -21.67 0.96
CA LEU A 16 -12.55 -20.21 0.99
C LEU A 16 -13.87 -19.72 0.39
N LEU A 17 -14.32 -20.36 -0.70
CA LEU A 17 -15.62 -20.10 -1.30
C LEU A 17 -16.77 -20.45 -0.36
N GLU A 18 -16.70 -21.57 0.38
CA GLU A 18 -17.72 -21.94 1.37
C GLU A 18 -17.81 -20.91 2.51
N VAL A 19 -16.66 -20.42 3.00
CA VAL A 19 -16.63 -19.27 3.94
C VAL A 19 -17.32 -18.06 3.31
N GLY A 20 -16.99 -17.73 2.06
CA GLY A 20 -17.60 -16.63 1.32
C GLY A 20 -19.12 -16.78 1.17
N LYS A 21 -19.63 -17.97 0.85
CA LYS A 21 -21.07 -18.26 0.79
C LYS A 21 -21.73 -18.05 2.15
N ALA A 22 -21.11 -18.52 3.24
CA ALA A 22 -21.63 -18.32 4.60
C ALA A 22 -21.68 -16.84 5.00
N MET A 23 -20.64 -16.06 4.66
CA MET A 23 -20.63 -14.60 4.82
C MET A 23 -21.73 -13.94 3.96
N GLY A 24 -21.93 -14.44 2.74
CA GLY A 24 -23.00 -14.00 1.84
C GLY A 24 -24.39 -14.19 2.47
N CYS A 25 -24.65 -15.30 3.16
CA CYS A 25 -25.91 -15.49 3.87
C CYS A 25 -26.14 -14.44 4.97
N LEU A 26 -25.08 -14.00 5.67
CA LEU A 26 -25.19 -12.92 6.66
C LEU A 26 -25.52 -11.58 5.99
N PHE A 27 -24.78 -11.25 4.94
CA PHE A 27 -24.98 -10.02 4.17
C PHE A 27 -26.39 -9.95 3.55
N TRP A 28 -26.92 -11.08 3.07
CA TRP A 28 -28.28 -11.18 2.51
C TRP A 28 -29.36 -10.88 3.55
N ARG A 29 -29.11 -11.23 4.82
CA ARG A 29 -29.95 -10.93 5.98
C ARG A 29 -29.69 -9.55 6.58
N HIS A 30 -28.86 -8.73 5.93
CA HIS A 30 -28.43 -7.41 6.42
C HIS A 30 -27.75 -7.44 7.79
N GLN A 31 -27.06 -8.55 8.09
CA GLN A 31 -26.33 -8.73 9.33
C GLN A 31 -24.88 -8.27 9.18
N LYS A 32 -24.39 -7.51 10.15
CA LYS A 32 -22.99 -7.06 10.16
C LYS A 32 -22.05 -8.21 10.46
N LEU A 33 -20.98 -8.33 9.68
CA LEU A 33 -19.91 -9.28 9.94
C LEU A 33 -18.97 -8.73 11.02
N HIS A 34 -18.87 -9.44 12.14
CA HIS A 34 -17.94 -9.16 13.21
C HIS A 34 -16.69 -10.06 13.11
N ARG A 35 -15.55 -9.60 13.64
CA ARG A 35 -14.28 -10.34 13.60
C ARG A 35 -14.38 -11.73 14.24
N SER A 36 -15.07 -11.84 15.37
CA SER A 36 -15.30 -13.13 16.06
C SER A 36 -16.06 -14.10 15.17
N ARG A 37 -17.10 -13.62 14.48
CA ARG A 37 -17.89 -14.44 13.56
C ARG A 37 -17.10 -14.84 12.32
N ALA A 38 -16.32 -13.92 11.73
CA ALA A 38 -15.45 -14.23 10.60
C ALA A 38 -14.41 -15.31 10.97
N ARG A 39 -13.78 -15.18 12.15
CA ARG A 39 -12.84 -16.20 12.66
C ARG A 39 -13.52 -17.56 12.85
N ALA A 40 -14.72 -17.60 13.44
CA ALA A 40 -15.46 -18.85 13.62
C ALA A 40 -15.80 -19.53 12.28
N LEU A 41 -16.15 -18.75 11.24
CA LEU A 41 -16.40 -19.29 9.91
C LEU A 41 -15.13 -19.88 9.27
N MET A 42 -13.99 -19.19 9.41
CA MET A 42 -12.70 -19.73 8.93
C MET A 42 -12.31 -21.00 9.68
N GLN A 43 -12.37 -20.99 11.02
CA GLN A 43 -12.02 -22.15 11.85
C GLN A 43 -12.86 -23.38 11.50
N GLY A 44 -14.16 -23.20 11.27
CA GLY A 44 -15.05 -24.28 10.87
C GLY A 44 -14.81 -24.86 9.47
N GLN A 45 -14.00 -24.21 8.63
CA GLN A 45 -13.66 -24.69 7.29
C GLN A 45 -12.19 -25.14 7.18
N PHE A 46 -11.29 -24.46 7.89
CA PHE A 46 -9.85 -24.71 7.83
C PHE A 46 -9.34 -25.59 8.99
N ASP A 47 -10.25 -26.11 9.82
CA ASP A 47 -9.99 -27.07 10.89
C ASP A 47 -8.95 -26.57 11.92
N GLY A 48 -8.88 -25.25 12.12
CA GLY A 48 -8.04 -24.60 13.11
C GLY A 48 -7.90 -23.09 12.92
N SER A 49 -7.04 -22.46 13.68
CA SER A 49 -6.97 -21.02 13.94
C SER A 49 -5.93 -20.27 13.11
N ASP A 50 -6.05 -18.93 13.10
CA ASP A 50 -5.02 -18.05 12.53
C ASP A 50 -3.69 -18.12 13.31
N ALA A 51 -3.73 -18.46 14.60
CA ALA A 51 -2.54 -18.60 15.45
C ALA A 51 -1.71 -19.84 15.09
N GLU A 52 -2.35 -20.90 14.62
CA GLU A 52 -1.69 -22.13 14.14
C GLU A 52 -1.15 -21.98 12.71
N GLY A 53 -1.34 -20.81 12.07
CA GLY A 53 -0.88 -20.53 10.71
C GLY A 53 -1.70 -21.20 9.61
N LEU A 54 -2.85 -21.80 9.95
CA LEU A 54 -3.71 -22.53 9.01
C LEU A 54 -4.51 -21.64 8.06
N TRP A 55 -4.58 -20.34 8.33
CA TRP A 55 -5.11 -19.33 7.42
C TRP A 55 -4.69 -17.92 7.90
N ARG A 56 -4.79 -16.94 7.02
CA ARG A 56 -4.41 -15.53 7.23
C ARG A 56 -5.62 -14.62 7.11
N TRP A 57 -5.57 -13.45 7.76
CA TRP A 57 -6.65 -12.45 7.64
C TRP A 57 -6.87 -11.92 6.21
N LYS A 58 -5.86 -12.02 5.34
CA LYS A 58 -6.04 -11.71 3.92
C LYS A 58 -7.07 -12.64 3.26
N GLU A 59 -7.10 -13.92 3.65
CA GLU A 59 -8.07 -14.89 3.13
C GLU A 59 -9.48 -14.57 3.64
N VAL A 60 -9.63 -14.08 4.87
CA VAL A 60 -10.93 -13.57 5.37
C VAL A 60 -11.48 -12.46 4.48
N TYR A 61 -10.61 -11.53 4.05
CA TYR A 61 -11.00 -10.44 3.15
C TYR A 61 -11.32 -10.94 1.74
N GLU A 62 -10.55 -11.88 1.21
CA GLU A 62 -10.82 -12.52 -0.09
C GLU A 62 -12.14 -13.33 -0.06
N ALA A 63 -12.46 -14.00 1.05
CA ALA A 63 -13.73 -14.69 1.25
C ALA A 63 -14.90 -13.70 1.31
N GLN A 64 -14.73 -12.56 1.98
CA GLN A 64 -15.73 -11.48 2.00
C GLN A 64 -15.97 -10.91 0.60
N GLU A 65 -14.93 -10.73 -0.21
CA GLU A 65 -15.08 -10.28 -1.59
C GLU A 65 -15.77 -11.34 -2.46
N ALA A 66 -15.39 -12.61 -2.30
CA ALA A 66 -16.06 -13.73 -2.94
C ALA A 66 -17.54 -13.80 -2.56
N ALA A 67 -17.89 -13.46 -1.32
CA ALA A 67 -19.28 -13.37 -0.86
C ALA A 67 -20.07 -12.34 -1.67
N LEU A 68 -19.46 -11.17 -1.95
CA LEU A 68 -20.08 -10.14 -2.79
C LEU A 68 -20.26 -10.65 -4.22
N VAL A 69 -19.21 -11.22 -4.82
CA VAL A 69 -19.26 -11.77 -6.19
C VAL A 69 -20.34 -12.84 -6.32
N PHE A 70 -20.36 -13.80 -5.41
CA PHE A 70 -21.34 -14.88 -5.36
C PHE A 70 -22.78 -14.38 -5.19
N MET A 71 -22.99 -13.37 -4.34
CA MET A 71 -24.33 -12.86 -4.04
C MET A 71 -24.91 -11.98 -5.17
N LEU A 72 -24.06 -11.22 -5.86
CA LEU A 72 -24.51 -10.21 -6.82
C LEU A 72 -25.52 -10.72 -7.87
N PRO A 73 -25.37 -11.91 -8.49
CA PRO A 73 -26.40 -12.50 -9.36
C PRO A 73 -27.79 -12.58 -8.74
N TYR A 74 -27.87 -12.99 -7.47
CA TYR A 74 -29.13 -13.08 -6.73
C TYR A 74 -29.66 -11.69 -6.36
N TYR A 75 -28.74 -10.77 -6.07
CA TYR A 75 -29.07 -9.37 -5.77
C TYR A 75 -29.58 -8.61 -7.01
N ARG A 76 -29.17 -9.01 -8.22
CA ARG A 76 -29.65 -8.43 -9.49
C ARG A 76 -31.17 -8.40 -9.58
N HIS A 77 -31.86 -9.45 -9.15
CA HIS A 77 -33.32 -9.49 -9.17
C HIS A 77 -33.94 -8.42 -8.25
N ARG A 78 -33.32 -8.13 -7.10
CA ARG A 78 -33.75 -7.04 -6.21
C ARG A 78 -33.48 -5.64 -6.79
N LEU A 79 -32.48 -5.54 -7.65
CA LEU A 79 -32.07 -4.27 -8.27
C LEU A 79 -32.73 -3.99 -9.61
N LYS A 80 -33.46 -4.97 -10.20
CA LYS A 80 -33.96 -4.89 -11.59
C LYS A 80 -34.83 -3.66 -11.85
N ASP A 81 -35.64 -3.26 -10.86
CA ASP A 81 -36.57 -2.13 -10.94
C ASP A 81 -36.03 -0.88 -10.20
N CYS A 82 -34.81 -0.95 -9.67
CA CYS A 82 -34.19 0.16 -8.96
C CYS A 82 -33.51 1.13 -9.93
N SER A 83 -33.59 2.42 -9.63
CA SER A 83 -32.68 3.39 -10.26
C SER A 83 -31.23 3.05 -9.92
N ALA A 84 -30.28 3.47 -10.77
CA ALA A 84 -28.86 3.26 -10.48
C ALA A 84 -28.40 3.94 -9.17
N MET A 85 -29.09 5.01 -8.75
CA MET A 85 -28.78 5.70 -7.49
C MET A 85 -29.29 4.90 -6.29
N THR A 86 -30.48 4.31 -6.40
CA THR A 86 -31.02 3.39 -5.39
C THR A 86 -30.13 2.16 -5.26
N ALA A 87 -29.65 1.61 -6.37
CA ALA A 87 -28.70 0.50 -6.36
C ALA A 87 -27.39 0.88 -5.66
N LEU A 88 -26.85 2.07 -5.93
CA LEU A 88 -25.64 2.58 -5.28
C LEU A 88 -25.79 2.67 -3.76
N GLN A 89 -26.92 3.18 -3.27
CA GLN A 89 -27.22 3.21 -1.82
C GLN A 89 -27.31 1.79 -1.22
N GLN A 90 -27.88 0.82 -1.94
CA GLN A 90 -27.88 -0.59 -1.51
C GLN A 90 -26.46 -1.16 -1.46
N PHE A 91 -25.59 -0.80 -2.40
CA PHE A 91 -24.19 -1.20 -2.37
C PHE A 91 -23.40 -0.55 -1.22
N ALA A 92 -23.64 0.73 -0.92
CA ALA A 92 -23.08 1.39 0.26
C ALA A 92 -23.47 0.66 1.56
N ARG A 93 -24.72 0.20 1.64
CA ARG A 93 -25.20 -0.65 2.75
C ARG A 93 -24.48 -1.99 2.77
N LEU A 94 -24.37 -2.70 1.65
CA LEU A 94 -23.69 -4.00 1.59
C LEU A 94 -22.22 -3.91 1.99
N GLU A 95 -21.48 -2.91 1.49
CA GLU A 95 -20.11 -2.65 1.93
C GLU A 95 -20.03 -2.37 3.43
N ALA A 96 -21.04 -1.70 4.00
CA ALA A 96 -21.08 -1.39 5.42
C ALA A 96 -21.19 -2.64 6.30
N LEU A 97 -21.77 -3.74 5.80
CA LEU A 97 -21.89 -5.03 6.50
C LEU A 97 -20.55 -5.76 6.62
N GLY A 98 -19.62 -5.54 5.69
CA GLY A 98 -18.30 -6.17 5.68
C GLY A 98 -17.30 -5.54 6.67
N LEU A 99 -16.29 -6.33 7.00
CA LEU A 99 -15.10 -5.91 7.75
C LEU A 99 -14.28 -4.90 6.95
N THR A 100 -13.67 -3.95 7.67
CA THR A 100 -12.60 -3.10 7.14
C THR A 100 -11.31 -3.90 7.02
N HIS A 101 -10.58 -3.74 5.92
CA HIS A 101 -9.31 -4.40 5.63
C HIS A 101 -8.16 -3.78 6.45
N THR A 102 -8.19 -3.99 7.77
CA THR A 102 -7.24 -3.40 8.72
C THR A 102 -5.93 -4.18 8.86
N ARG A 103 -5.90 -5.48 8.51
CA ARG A 103 -4.71 -6.34 8.60
C ARG A 103 -4.11 -6.51 7.21
N ARG A 104 -2.86 -6.12 7.03
CA ARG A 104 -2.17 -6.22 5.73
C ARG A 104 -1.27 -7.45 5.73
N SER A 105 -1.35 -8.28 4.69
CA SER A 105 -0.35 -9.31 4.44
C SER A 105 0.86 -8.71 3.71
N GLU A 106 2.05 -9.27 3.94
CA GLU A 106 3.28 -8.88 3.23
C GLU A 106 3.10 -8.96 1.71
N GLU A 107 2.46 -10.04 1.22
CA GLU A 107 2.12 -10.24 -0.20
C GLU A 107 1.19 -9.13 -0.74
N GLY A 108 0.17 -8.72 0.03
CA GLY A 108 -0.77 -7.66 -0.36
C GLY A 108 -0.13 -6.28 -0.38
N ILE A 109 0.86 -6.02 0.50
CA ILE A 109 1.66 -4.80 0.51
C ILE A 109 2.63 -4.78 -0.68
N ALA A 110 3.32 -5.90 -0.92
CA ALA A 110 4.32 -6.04 -1.98
C ALA A 110 3.69 -5.94 -3.38
N LEU A 111 2.52 -6.53 -3.58
CA LEU A 111 1.84 -6.58 -4.88
C LEU A 111 0.78 -5.48 -5.07
N GLN A 112 0.58 -4.60 -4.09
CA GLN A 112 -0.42 -3.52 -4.10
C GLN A 112 -1.83 -3.98 -4.52
N GLN A 113 -2.24 -5.13 -4.02
CA GLN A 113 -3.52 -5.76 -4.35
C GLN A 113 -4.64 -5.17 -3.49
N PHE A 114 -5.05 -3.95 -3.81
CA PHE A 114 -6.24 -3.33 -3.22
C PHE A 114 -7.48 -3.70 -4.03
N SER A 115 -8.45 -4.28 -3.34
CA SER A 115 -9.71 -4.70 -3.94
C SER A 115 -10.55 -3.47 -4.28
N THR A 116 -11.19 -3.49 -5.45
CA THR A 116 -12.06 -2.40 -5.87
C THR A 116 -13.31 -2.34 -4.98
N PRO A 117 -13.64 -1.18 -4.38
CA PRO A 117 -14.89 -1.02 -3.66
C PRO A 117 -16.10 -1.37 -4.54
N LEU A 118 -17.09 -2.05 -3.99
CA LEU A 118 -18.33 -2.46 -4.65
C LEU A 118 -19.04 -1.28 -5.32
N GLN A 119 -19.12 -0.13 -4.66
CA GLN A 119 -19.72 1.08 -5.21
C GLN A 119 -18.97 1.56 -6.46
N LEU A 120 -17.63 1.57 -6.41
CA LEU A 120 -16.81 2.00 -7.54
C LEU A 120 -16.85 0.97 -8.68
N ALA A 121 -16.86 -0.32 -8.37
CA ALA A 121 -17.01 -1.39 -9.35
C ALA A 121 -18.35 -1.29 -10.10
N TYR A 122 -19.43 -0.96 -9.38
CA TYR A 122 -20.73 -0.70 -9.98
C TYR A 122 -20.67 0.49 -10.95
N VAL A 123 -20.12 1.63 -10.52
CA VAL A 123 -19.96 2.83 -11.39
C VAL A 123 -19.11 2.52 -12.61
N ALA A 124 -17.95 1.87 -12.44
CA ALA A 124 -17.08 1.47 -13.55
C ALA A 124 -17.80 0.59 -14.57
N SER A 125 -18.61 -0.37 -14.11
CA SER A 125 -19.41 -1.22 -14.99
C SER A 125 -20.49 -0.45 -15.77
N HIS A 126 -21.05 0.62 -15.20
CA HIS A 126 -21.98 1.50 -15.91
C HIS A 126 -21.25 2.38 -16.93
N CYS A 127 -20.05 2.86 -16.62
CA CYS A 127 -19.21 3.59 -17.57
C CYS A 127 -18.79 2.72 -18.76
N ALA A 128 -18.59 1.42 -18.52
CA ALA A 128 -18.21 0.45 -19.55
C ALA A 128 -19.31 0.22 -20.59
N ARG A 129 -20.60 0.42 -20.23
CA ARG A 129 -21.76 0.28 -21.14
C ARG A 129 -21.78 -1.06 -21.90
N VAL A 130 -21.54 -2.13 -21.14
CA VAL A 130 -21.49 -3.52 -21.60
C VAL A 130 -22.85 -4.01 -22.09
N SER A 131 -22.86 -4.75 -23.20
CA SER A 131 -23.99 -5.51 -23.76
C SER A 131 -23.71 -7.02 -23.78
N PRO A 132 -24.74 -7.88 -23.97
CA PRO A 132 -24.55 -9.33 -24.05
C PRO A 132 -23.64 -9.81 -25.20
N THR A 133 -23.46 -8.98 -26.23
CA THR A 133 -22.59 -9.28 -27.38
C THR A 133 -21.11 -9.00 -27.10
N ASP A 134 -20.78 -8.40 -25.96
CA ASP A 134 -19.40 -8.02 -25.65
C ASP A 134 -18.56 -9.20 -25.15
N ILE A 135 -17.28 -9.11 -25.51
CA ILE A 135 -16.20 -9.83 -24.85
C ILE A 135 -15.53 -8.82 -23.92
N VAL A 136 -15.61 -9.05 -22.62
CA VAL A 136 -15.05 -8.18 -21.59
C VAL A 136 -13.79 -8.83 -21.02
N LEU A 137 -12.65 -8.15 -21.12
CA LEU A 137 -11.40 -8.57 -20.49
C LEU A 137 -11.20 -7.83 -19.16
N GLU A 138 -10.96 -8.58 -18.09
CA GLU A 138 -10.42 -8.05 -16.83
C GLU A 138 -9.01 -8.62 -16.62
N PRO A 139 -7.94 -7.85 -16.96
CA PRO A 139 -6.57 -8.35 -16.96
C PRO A 139 -5.97 -8.49 -15.54
N SER A 140 -6.59 -7.87 -14.55
CA SER A 140 -6.15 -7.82 -13.15
C SER A 140 -7.32 -8.16 -12.22
N ALA A 141 -7.87 -9.37 -12.38
CA ALA A 141 -9.22 -9.69 -11.93
C ALA A 141 -9.40 -9.78 -10.41
N GLY A 142 -8.35 -10.07 -9.64
CA GLY A 142 -8.48 -10.26 -8.20
C GLY A 142 -9.46 -11.37 -7.87
N THR A 143 -10.54 -11.03 -7.17
CA THR A 143 -11.66 -11.93 -6.85
C THR A 143 -12.82 -11.83 -7.86
N GLY A 144 -12.73 -10.93 -8.84
CA GLY A 144 -13.62 -10.84 -9.99
C GLY A 144 -14.81 -9.88 -9.82
N LEU A 145 -14.71 -8.91 -8.92
CA LEU A 145 -15.84 -8.01 -8.63
C LEU A 145 -16.26 -7.14 -9.81
N LEU A 146 -15.30 -6.59 -10.59
CA LEU A 146 -15.61 -5.82 -11.80
C LEU A 146 -16.23 -6.71 -12.88
N ALA A 147 -15.64 -7.88 -13.13
CA ALA A 147 -16.17 -8.88 -14.05
C ALA A 147 -17.57 -9.31 -13.68
N GLN A 148 -17.88 -9.49 -12.40
CA GLN A 148 -19.22 -9.89 -11.96
C GLN A 148 -20.30 -8.92 -12.43
N PHE A 149 -20.06 -7.61 -12.34
CA PHE A 149 -21.00 -6.62 -12.85
C PHE A 149 -21.14 -6.66 -14.38
N CYS A 150 -20.09 -7.04 -15.10
CA CYS A 150 -20.14 -7.19 -16.55
C CYS A 150 -20.87 -8.48 -16.95
N ALA A 151 -20.59 -9.60 -16.29
CA ALA A 151 -21.26 -10.88 -16.48
C ALA A 151 -22.76 -10.80 -16.16
N MET A 152 -23.16 -10.05 -15.12
CA MET A 152 -24.57 -9.79 -14.83
C MET A 152 -25.31 -9.04 -15.94
N ARG A 153 -24.61 -8.37 -16.87
CA ARG A 153 -25.20 -7.75 -18.06
C ARG A 153 -25.22 -8.70 -19.28
N GLY A 154 -24.84 -9.95 -19.08
CA GLY A 154 -24.86 -11.00 -20.10
C GLY A 154 -23.60 -11.07 -20.96
N ALA A 155 -22.57 -10.27 -20.68
CA ALA A 155 -21.34 -10.31 -21.47
C ALA A 155 -20.49 -11.54 -21.16
N ARG A 156 -19.74 -11.97 -22.18
CA ARG A 156 -18.71 -13.01 -22.01
C ARG A 156 -17.48 -12.39 -21.35
N VAL A 157 -17.17 -12.81 -20.14
CA VAL A 157 -15.98 -12.32 -19.40
C VAL A 157 -14.77 -13.23 -19.62
N VAL A 158 -13.60 -12.61 -19.77
CA VAL A 158 -12.29 -13.25 -19.80
C VAL A 158 -11.46 -12.65 -18.69
N LEU A 159 -10.88 -13.51 -17.85
CA LEU A 159 -10.26 -13.12 -16.60
C LEU A 159 -8.77 -13.45 -16.61
N ASN A 160 -7.98 -12.61 -15.96
CA ASN A 160 -6.58 -12.91 -15.71
C ASN A 160 -6.21 -12.54 -14.28
N GLU A 161 -5.57 -13.47 -13.56
CA GLU A 161 -5.09 -13.26 -12.19
C GLU A 161 -3.84 -14.09 -11.96
N LEU A 162 -2.79 -13.44 -11.48
CA LEU A 162 -1.47 -14.03 -11.33
C LEU A 162 -1.35 -14.91 -10.07
N SER A 163 -2.08 -14.58 -9.00
CA SER A 163 -2.04 -15.38 -7.77
C SER A 163 -2.80 -16.68 -7.95
N ASP A 164 -2.10 -17.82 -7.80
CA ASP A 164 -2.69 -19.15 -7.94
C ASP A 164 -3.94 -19.36 -7.07
N ARG A 165 -3.92 -18.85 -5.83
CA ARG A 165 -5.06 -18.92 -4.91
C ARG A 165 -6.27 -18.15 -5.44
N ARG A 166 -6.07 -16.89 -5.85
CA ARG A 166 -7.17 -16.06 -6.37
C ARG A 166 -7.64 -16.54 -7.74
N LEU A 167 -6.75 -17.09 -8.57
CA LEU A 167 -7.13 -17.75 -9.83
C LEU A 167 -8.00 -18.99 -9.59
N ALA A 168 -7.64 -19.84 -8.62
CA ALA A 168 -8.46 -20.99 -8.26
C ALA A 168 -9.84 -20.57 -7.75
N LEU A 169 -9.90 -19.52 -6.93
CA LEU A 169 -11.16 -18.94 -6.45
C LEU A 169 -11.99 -18.33 -7.60
N LEU A 170 -11.36 -17.61 -8.53
CA LEU A 170 -12.00 -17.06 -9.72
C LEU A 170 -12.61 -18.17 -10.59
N ARG A 171 -11.90 -19.28 -10.81
CA ARG A 171 -12.42 -20.42 -11.57
C ARG A 171 -13.65 -21.05 -10.90
N ALA A 172 -13.69 -21.06 -9.57
CA ALA A 172 -14.85 -21.53 -8.83
C ALA A 172 -16.03 -20.55 -8.88
N LEU A 173 -15.78 -19.24 -8.85
CA LEU A 173 -16.80 -18.19 -8.94
C LEU A 173 -17.35 -18.02 -10.36
N PHE A 174 -16.52 -18.23 -11.39
CA PHE A 174 -16.83 -18.04 -12.81
C PHE A 174 -16.52 -19.31 -13.62
N PRO A 175 -17.26 -20.42 -13.40
CA PRO A 175 -16.95 -21.70 -14.05
C PRO A 175 -17.08 -21.66 -15.59
N GLN A 176 -17.80 -20.69 -16.13
CA GLN A 176 -17.98 -20.50 -17.58
C GLN A 176 -16.99 -19.50 -18.20
N ALA A 177 -16.18 -18.82 -17.41
CA ALA A 177 -15.22 -17.84 -17.88
C ALA A 177 -13.86 -18.48 -18.15
N ALA A 178 -13.18 -18.04 -19.21
CA ALA A 178 -11.77 -18.35 -19.39
C ALA A 178 -10.94 -17.54 -18.38
N ALA A 179 -10.08 -18.22 -17.61
CA ALA A 179 -9.26 -17.60 -16.57
C ALA A 179 -7.78 -18.01 -16.71
N TYR A 180 -6.91 -17.01 -16.89
CA TYR A 180 -5.48 -17.18 -17.20
C TYR A 180 -4.55 -16.66 -16.09
N PRO A 181 -3.34 -17.23 -15.93
CA PRO A 181 -2.34 -16.82 -14.94
C PRO A 181 -1.21 -15.93 -15.53
N PHE A 182 -1.49 -15.12 -16.54
CA PHE A 182 -0.43 -14.37 -17.23
C PHE A 182 -0.03 -13.11 -16.46
N ASN A 183 1.23 -12.67 -16.63
CA ASN A 183 1.62 -11.33 -16.25
C ASN A 183 0.90 -10.33 -17.17
N ALA A 184 0.05 -9.50 -16.58
CA ALA A 184 -0.82 -8.62 -17.35
C ALA A 184 -0.09 -7.44 -18.04
N GLU A 185 1.18 -7.18 -17.71
CA GLU A 185 2.05 -6.30 -18.51
C GLU A 185 2.25 -6.82 -19.94
N HIS A 186 2.06 -8.12 -20.16
CA HIS A 186 2.21 -8.80 -21.45
C HIS A 186 0.93 -9.53 -21.88
N ILE A 187 -0.24 -9.07 -21.39
CA ILE A 187 -1.52 -9.73 -21.67
C ILE A 187 -1.86 -9.76 -23.16
N HIS A 188 -1.44 -8.73 -23.92
CA HIS A 188 -1.60 -8.68 -25.36
C HIS A 188 -0.95 -9.88 -26.05
N ASP A 189 0.28 -10.20 -25.63
CA ASP A 189 1.17 -11.18 -26.24
C ASP A 189 0.81 -12.62 -25.84
N HIS A 190 0.28 -12.80 -24.62
CA HIS A 190 -0.01 -14.12 -24.06
C HIS A 190 -1.45 -14.59 -24.27
N LEU A 191 -2.43 -13.69 -24.46
CA LEU A 191 -3.81 -14.13 -24.67
C LEU A 191 -3.98 -14.79 -26.06
N PRO A 192 -4.70 -15.94 -26.15
CA PRO A 192 -5.00 -16.61 -27.42
C PRO A 192 -5.68 -15.67 -28.42
N GLU A 193 -5.19 -15.55 -29.66
CA GLU A 193 -5.57 -14.51 -30.64
C GLU A 193 -7.09 -14.34 -30.88
N GLU A 194 -7.87 -15.42 -30.72
CA GLU A 194 -9.32 -15.43 -30.82
C GLU A 194 -10.03 -14.59 -29.73
N ILE A 195 -9.35 -14.27 -28.64
CA ILE A 195 -9.87 -13.44 -27.57
C ILE A 195 -9.70 -11.96 -27.95
N GLN A 196 -10.70 -11.41 -28.63
CA GLN A 196 -10.71 -10.01 -29.05
C GLN A 196 -11.73 -9.20 -28.22
N PRO A 197 -11.32 -8.62 -27.08
CA PRO A 197 -12.24 -7.89 -26.22
C PRO A 197 -12.73 -6.60 -26.87
N SER A 198 -14.05 -6.37 -26.82
CA SER A 198 -14.70 -5.09 -27.16
C SER A 198 -14.73 -4.12 -25.97
N VAL A 199 -14.52 -4.65 -24.76
CA VAL A 199 -14.45 -3.88 -23.53
C VAL A 199 -13.30 -4.40 -22.66
N VAL A 200 -12.55 -3.49 -22.06
CA VAL A 200 -11.63 -3.79 -20.95
C VAL A 200 -12.11 -3.03 -19.73
N VAL A 201 -12.23 -3.72 -18.59
CA VAL A 201 -12.40 -3.09 -17.27
C VAL A 201 -11.23 -3.51 -16.41
N MET A 202 -10.55 -2.57 -15.75
CA MET A 202 -9.35 -2.92 -14.99
C MET A 202 -9.06 -1.99 -13.81
N ASN A 203 -8.46 -2.57 -12.78
CA ASN A 203 -7.86 -1.90 -11.64
C ASN A 203 -6.44 -2.48 -11.46
N PRO A 204 -5.47 -2.10 -12.31
CA PRO A 204 -4.12 -2.63 -12.26
C PRO A 204 -3.42 -2.26 -10.94
N PRO A 205 -2.37 -3.00 -10.55
CA PRO A 205 -1.54 -2.61 -9.42
C PRO A 205 -0.93 -1.23 -9.66
N PHE A 206 -0.89 -0.39 -8.61
CA PHE A 206 -0.48 1.01 -8.74
C PHE A 206 1.04 1.22 -8.90
N SER A 207 1.88 0.19 -8.65
CA SER A 207 3.35 0.26 -8.85
C SER A 207 4.09 -1.07 -8.59
N ALA A 208 3.39 -2.21 -8.66
CA ALA A 208 3.98 -3.52 -8.45
C ALA A 208 4.03 -4.30 -9.77
N SER A 209 5.17 -4.93 -10.05
CA SER A 209 5.43 -5.75 -11.23
C SER A 209 5.87 -7.15 -10.78
N PRO A 210 5.36 -8.24 -11.39
CA PRO A 210 5.81 -9.60 -11.06
C PRO A 210 7.31 -9.76 -11.28
N ARG A 211 8.02 -10.36 -10.31
CA ARG A 211 9.48 -10.62 -10.33
C ARG A 211 10.38 -9.38 -10.22
N GLN A 212 9.85 -8.21 -9.85
CA GLN A 212 10.66 -7.05 -9.47
C GLN A 212 10.37 -6.65 -8.02
N GLU A 213 11.39 -6.71 -7.17
CA GLU A 213 11.31 -6.28 -5.75
C GLU A 213 11.24 -4.76 -5.57
N ARG A 214 11.40 -3.97 -6.65
CA ARG A 214 11.35 -2.51 -6.62
C ARG A 214 9.98 -2.02 -7.06
N ARG A 215 9.58 -0.87 -6.52
CA ARG A 215 8.46 -0.07 -7.04
C ARG A 215 8.73 0.19 -8.52
N ASN A 216 7.94 -0.42 -9.41
CA ASN A 216 8.00 -0.16 -10.84
C ASN A 216 6.98 0.95 -11.14
N PRO A 217 7.41 2.21 -11.33
CA PRO A 217 6.49 3.31 -11.62
C PRO A 217 5.74 3.12 -12.94
N ASP A 218 6.28 2.28 -13.84
CA ASP A 218 5.71 2.01 -15.16
C ASP A 218 4.73 0.81 -15.14
N ALA A 219 4.61 0.07 -14.02
CA ALA A 219 3.77 -1.13 -13.96
C ALA A 219 2.32 -0.85 -14.37
N THR A 220 1.69 0.20 -13.83
CA THR A 220 0.34 0.61 -14.25
C THR A 220 0.29 0.93 -15.74
N GLY A 221 1.28 1.67 -16.25
CA GLY A 221 1.37 2.05 -17.66
C GLY A 221 1.50 0.84 -18.59
N ASN A 222 2.34 -0.13 -18.24
CA ASN A 222 2.56 -1.37 -19.00
C ASN A 222 1.28 -2.21 -19.06
N HIS A 223 0.59 -2.39 -17.92
CA HIS A 223 -0.70 -3.09 -17.88
C HIS A 223 -1.74 -2.40 -18.78
N VAL A 224 -1.85 -1.07 -18.67
CA VAL A 224 -2.79 -0.27 -19.47
C VAL A 224 -2.47 -0.39 -20.96
N ARG A 225 -1.20 -0.22 -21.35
CA ARG A 225 -0.75 -0.34 -22.73
C ARG A 225 -1.07 -1.71 -23.30
N SER A 226 -0.72 -2.78 -22.60
CA SER A 226 -0.94 -4.15 -23.05
C SER A 226 -2.43 -4.48 -23.21
N ALA A 227 -3.26 -4.10 -22.24
CA ALA A 227 -4.70 -4.29 -22.33
C ALA A 227 -5.33 -3.44 -23.46
N PHE A 228 -4.85 -2.21 -23.66
CA PHE A 228 -5.32 -1.32 -24.73
C PHE A 228 -4.90 -1.79 -26.13
N LEU A 229 -3.69 -2.35 -26.29
CA LEU A 229 -3.27 -3.01 -27.53
C LEU A 229 -4.18 -4.19 -27.86
N ARG A 230 -4.62 -4.94 -26.85
CA ARG A 230 -5.52 -6.08 -27.02
C ARG A 230 -6.97 -5.71 -27.32
N LEU A 231 -7.43 -4.54 -26.88
CA LEU A 231 -8.76 -4.01 -27.16
C LEU A 231 -8.96 -3.80 -28.67
N VAL A 232 -10.10 -4.21 -29.22
CA VAL A 232 -10.40 -3.98 -30.65
C VAL A 232 -10.60 -2.49 -30.95
N PRO A 233 -10.31 -2.01 -32.17
CA PRO A 233 -10.62 -0.64 -32.58
C PRO A 233 -12.11 -0.30 -32.40
N GLY A 234 -12.39 0.88 -31.86
CA GLY A 234 -13.74 1.29 -31.42
C GLY A 234 -14.16 0.75 -30.06
N GLY A 235 -13.41 -0.19 -29.46
CA GLY A 235 -13.67 -0.72 -28.13
C GLY A 235 -13.48 0.30 -27.01
N ARG A 236 -13.95 -0.03 -25.80
CA ARG A 236 -13.89 0.84 -24.61
C ARG A 236 -13.03 0.23 -23.50
N LEU A 237 -12.11 1.03 -22.95
CA LEU A 237 -11.36 0.75 -21.74
C LEU A 237 -11.90 1.61 -20.58
N VAL A 238 -12.24 0.98 -19.46
CA VAL A 238 -12.52 1.64 -18.18
C VAL A 238 -11.42 1.28 -17.19
N LEU A 239 -10.63 2.28 -16.83
CA LEU A 239 -9.44 2.16 -16.01
C LEU A 239 -9.67 2.81 -14.64
N ILE A 240 -9.38 2.06 -13.58
CA ILE A 240 -9.19 2.60 -12.23
C ILE A 240 -7.68 2.66 -11.95
N SER A 241 -7.14 3.83 -11.69
CA SER A 241 -5.71 4.05 -11.44
C SER A 241 -5.50 4.99 -10.24
N GLY A 242 -4.25 5.21 -9.83
CA GLY A 242 -3.96 6.29 -8.87
C GLY A 242 -4.19 7.68 -9.50
N ARG A 243 -4.49 8.70 -8.68
CA ARG A 243 -4.73 10.09 -9.12
C ARG A 243 -3.61 10.62 -10.04
N TRP A 244 -2.38 10.20 -9.78
CA TRP A 244 -1.15 10.58 -10.50
C TRP A 244 -1.10 10.09 -11.96
N PHE A 245 -1.86 9.05 -12.32
CA PHE A 245 -1.96 8.57 -13.70
C PHE A 245 -3.08 9.32 -14.43
N SER A 246 -2.91 10.63 -14.61
CA SER A 246 -3.84 11.50 -15.34
C SER A 246 -3.47 11.59 -16.83
N PRO A 247 -4.43 11.92 -17.73
CA PRO A 247 -4.15 12.16 -19.15
C PRO A 247 -3.00 13.15 -19.44
N ASP A 248 -2.78 14.12 -18.53
CA ASP A 248 -1.73 15.13 -18.67
C ASP A 248 -0.37 14.70 -18.08
N SER A 249 -0.29 13.52 -17.47
CA SER A 249 0.92 13.05 -16.79
C SER A 249 1.94 12.43 -17.75
N LYS A 250 3.22 12.49 -17.39
CA LYS A 250 4.31 11.80 -18.13
C LYS A 250 4.12 10.28 -18.17
N PHE A 251 3.53 9.70 -17.11
CA PHE A 251 3.25 8.26 -17.04
C PHE A 251 2.20 7.84 -18.08
N TRP A 252 1.16 8.66 -18.27
CA TRP A 252 0.17 8.45 -19.31
C TRP A 252 0.78 8.56 -20.71
N GLN A 253 1.55 9.63 -20.96
CA GLN A 253 2.24 9.83 -22.24
C GLN A 253 3.14 8.63 -22.58
N THR A 254 3.84 8.09 -21.59
CA THR A 254 4.70 6.91 -21.76
C THR A 254 3.88 5.66 -22.10
N ALA A 255 2.76 5.41 -21.39
CA ALA A 255 1.91 4.25 -21.65
C ALA A 255 1.33 4.24 -23.08
N PHE A 256 0.94 5.42 -23.57
CA PHE A 256 0.30 5.58 -24.88
C PHE A 256 1.22 6.09 -25.99
N ALA A 257 2.54 6.08 -25.76
CA ALA A 257 3.52 6.48 -26.78
C ALA A 257 3.31 5.68 -28.08
N GLY A 258 3.14 6.38 -29.20
CA GLY A 258 2.87 5.82 -30.52
C GLY A 258 1.44 5.26 -30.72
N LEU A 259 0.52 5.55 -29.80
CA LEU A 259 -0.90 5.17 -29.86
C LEU A 259 -1.82 6.38 -29.65
N GLU A 260 -1.27 7.60 -29.64
CA GLU A 260 -1.98 8.83 -29.30
C GLU A 260 -3.16 9.09 -30.24
N ASP A 261 -3.01 8.70 -31.51
CA ASP A 261 -4.02 8.78 -32.57
C ASP A 261 -5.17 7.77 -32.42
N GLN A 262 -5.14 6.92 -31.39
CA GLN A 262 -6.15 5.92 -31.08
C GLN A 262 -6.75 6.10 -29.69
N VAL A 263 -6.30 7.08 -28.90
CA VAL A 263 -6.69 7.21 -27.49
C VAL A 263 -7.64 8.39 -27.32
N CYS A 264 -8.95 8.12 -27.35
CA CYS A 264 -9.94 9.14 -27.04
C CYS A 264 -10.47 9.03 -25.61
N VAL A 265 -10.02 9.93 -24.73
CA VAL A 265 -10.55 10.02 -23.36
C VAL A 265 -11.98 10.59 -23.39
N ARG A 266 -12.95 9.82 -22.91
CA ARG A 266 -14.36 10.24 -22.80
C ARG A 266 -14.67 10.86 -21.44
N ALA A 267 -14.08 10.34 -20.39
CA ALA A 267 -14.22 10.86 -19.04
C ALA A 267 -12.96 10.61 -18.20
N THR A 268 -12.67 11.52 -17.28
CA THR A 268 -11.58 11.42 -16.31
C THR A 268 -12.06 11.95 -14.96
N VAL A 269 -12.21 11.04 -14.01
CA VAL A 269 -12.90 11.29 -12.73
C VAL A 269 -11.93 11.05 -11.60
N VAL A 270 -11.55 12.10 -10.87
CA VAL A 270 -10.81 11.92 -9.61
C VAL A 270 -11.78 11.38 -8.58
N VAL A 271 -11.42 10.30 -7.88
CA VAL A 271 -12.23 9.70 -6.82
C VAL A 271 -11.53 9.92 -5.48
N SER A 272 -12.25 10.51 -4.52
CA SER A 272 -11.76 10.77 -3.16
C SER A 272 -11.17 9.51 -2.52
N SER A 273 -10.09 9.70 -1.76
CA SER A 273 -9.44 8.64 -0.98
C SER A 273 -10.39 7.95 0.00
N GLU A 274 -11.45 8.65 0.44
CA GLU A 274 -12.47 8.12 1.34
C GLU A 274 -13.24 6.94 0.75
N ALA A 275 -13.33 6.82 -0.58
CA ALA A 275 -13.99 5.70 -1.25
C ALA A 275 -13.27 4.36 -1.00
N TYR A 276 -11.96 4.40 -0.75
CA TYR A 276 -11.14 3.22 -0.45
C TYR A 276 -10.89 2.98 1.04
N ALA A 277 -11.46 3.81 1.93
CA ALA A 277 -11.18 3.76 3.37
C ALA A 277 -11.41 2.37 4.00
N LYS A 278 -12.45 1.64 3.54
CA LYS A 278 -12.73 0.27 3.99
C LYS A 278 -11.76 -0.79 3.46
N HIS A 279 -11.06 -0.50 2.37
CA HIS A 279 -10.16 -1.42 1.66
C HIS A 279 -8.69 -1.19 2.02
N GLY A 280 -8.42 -0.40 3.07
CA GLY A 280 -7.10 -0.30 3.70
C GLY A 280 -6.12 0.63 3.00
N THR A 281 -6.59 1.52 2.13
CA THR A 281 -5.78 2.57 1.48
C THR A 281 -6.47 3.92 1.51
N THR A 282 -5.66 4.99 1.54
CA THR A 282 -6.08 6.39 1.47
C THR A 282 -5.53 7.06 0.22
N ILE A 283 -5.12 6.28 -0.78
CA ILE A 283 -4.68 6.79 -2.07
C ILE A 283 -5.90 7.35 -2.80
N GLU A 284 -5.83 8.60 -3.23
CA GLU A 284 -6.78 9.14 -4.20
C GLU A 284 -6.66 8.37 -5.52
N THR A 285 -7.80 7.95 -6.05
CA THR A 285 -7.85 7.16 -7.29
C THR A 285 -8.46 7.98 -8.41
N ARG A 286 -8.40 7.45 -9.63
CA ARG A 286 -8.99 8.04 -10.82
C ARG A 286 -9.71 6.96 -11.60
N LEU A 287 -10.92 7.25 -12.06
CA LEU A 287 -11.65 6.46 -13.05
C LEU A 287 -11.56 7.16 -14.41
N THR A 288 -10.97 6.50 -15.39
CA THR A 288 -10.80 7.03 -16.75
C THR A 288 -11.51 6.13 -17.75
N VAL A 289 -12.31 6.73 -18.63
CA VAL A 289 -13.02 6.04 -19.72
C VAL A 289 -12.39 6.43 -21.04
N ILE A 290 -11.96 5.45 -21.82
CA ILE A 290 -11.21 5.63 -23.06
C ILE A 290 -11.89 4.82 -24.16
N ASP A 291 -12.17 5.43 -25.30
CA ASP A 291 -12.53 4.70 -26.52
C ASP A 291 -11.28 4.59 -27.42
N LYS A 292 -11.07 3.41 -28.02
CA LYS A 292 -9.97 3.16 -28.95
C LYS A 292 -10.27 3.71 -30.35
N ILE A 293 -10.28 5.03 -30.44
CA ILE A 293 -10.49 5.81 -31.67
C ILE A 293 -9.65 7.10 -31.62
N ALA A 294 -9.56 7.79 -32.74
CA ALA A 294 -8.93 9.12 -32.78
C ALA A 294 -9.52 10.07 -31.72
N PRO A 295 -8.68 10.91 -31.08
CA PRO A 295 -9.15 11.90 -30.12
C PRO A 295 -10.22 12.81 -30.73
N THR A 296 -11.38 12.90 -30.06
CA THR A 296 -12.50 13.75 -30.48
C THR A 296 -13.22 14.32 -29.27
N GLY A 297 -13.55 15.61 -29.32
CA GLY A 297 -14.29 16.30 -28.27
C GLY A 297 -13.48 16.49 -26.98
N THR A 298 -14.10 17.16 -26.01
CA THR A 298 -13.50 17.39 -24.70
C THR A 298 -13.91 16.30 -23.71
N PRO A 299 -12.98 15.68 -22.97
CA PRO A 299 -13.32 14.70 -21.95
C PRO A 299 -14.17 15.30 -20.84
N LEU A 300 -15.14 14.53 -20.33
CA LEU A 300 -15.85 14.89 -19.11
C LEU A 300 -14.89 14.81 -17.91
N SER A 301 -14.64 15.92 -17.23
CA SER A 301 -13.77 15.98 -16.04
C SER A 301 -14.61 16.27 -14.80
N LEU A 302 -14.45 15.47 -13.75
CA LEU A 302 -15.10 15.69 -12.46
C LEU A 302 -14.29 15.18 -11.27
N GLU A 303 -14.58 15.70 -10.09
CA GLU A 303 -14.11 15.16 -8.81
C GLU A 303 -15.28 14.53 -8.07
N LEU A 304 -15.20 13.22 -7.84
CA LEU A 304 -16.20 12.41 -7.16
C LEU A 304 -15.81 12.22 -5.69
N GLY A 305 -16.54 12.90 -4.81
CA GLY A 305 -16.39 12.78 -3.37
C GLY A 305 -17.20 11.62 -2.79
N THR A 306 -17.33 11.64 -1.47
CA THR A 306 -18.25 10.74 -0.76
C THR A 306 -19.17 11.54 0.14
N GLU A 307 -20.37 11.02 0.34
CA GLU A 307 -21.39 11.60 1.21
C GLU A 307 -21.84 10.58 2.26
N TRP A 308 -22.55 11.07 3.26
CA TRP A 308 -23.12 10.22 4.29
C TRP A 308 -24.56 9.88 3.96
N ALA A 309 -24.87 8.58 3.92
CA ALA A 309 -26.22 8.07 3.81
C ALA A 309 -26.64 7.39 5.11
N ILE A 310 -27.92 7.48 5.45
CA ILE A 310 -28.51 6.75 6.57
C ILE A 310 -29.19 5.50 6.00
N THR A 311 -28.87 4.34 6.57
CA THR A 311 -29.47 3.05 6.20
C THR A 311 -29.76 2.22 7.45
N GLN A 312 -30.24 0.99 7.28
CA GLN A 312 -30.53 0.07 8.38
C GLN A 312 -29.49 -1.06 8.42
N ILE A 313 -28.79 -1.23 9.53
CA ILE A 313 -27.87 -2.36 9.78
C ILE A 313 -28.27 -3.01 11.09
N ASP A 314 -28.45 -4.33 11.11
CA ASP A 314 -28.93 -5.07 12.28
C ASP A 314 -30.23 -4.48 12.87
N GLY A 315 -31.13 -4.01 12.00
CA GLY A 315 -32.41 -3.40 12.39
C GLY A 315 -32.29 -2.01 13.03
N LYS A 316 -31.12 -1.38 13.00
CA LYS A 316 -30.88 -0.04 13.58
C LYS A 316 -30.41 0.96 12.52
N PRO A 317 -30.78 2.26 12.64
CA PRO A 317 -30.23 3.31 11.80
C PRO A 317 -28.71 3.36 11.91
N ALA A 318 -28.03 3.34 10.78
CA ALA A 318 -26.57 3.38 10.69
C ALA A 318 -26.14 4.37 9.61
N LYS A 319 -25.12 5.16 9.94
CA LYS A 319 -24.48 6.09 9.01
C LYS A 319 -23.46 5.32 8.17
N VAL A 320 -23.63 5.35 6.85
CA VAL A 320 -22.76 4.65 5.89
C VAL A 320 -22.22 5.62 4.87
N ARG A 321 -21.03 5.33 4.34
CA ARG A 321 -20.39 6.16 3.32
C ARG A 321 -20.88 5.74 1.94
N SER A 322 -21.39 6.69 1.16
CA SER A 322 -21.81 6.51 -0.23
C SER A 322 -20.95 7.40 -1.14
N LEU A 323 -20.75 7.00 -2.40
CA LEU A 323 -20.31 7.96 -3.43
C LEU A 323 -21.40 9.03 -3.62
N GLU A 324 -20.99 10.26 -3.96
CA GLU A 324 -21.91 11.40 -4.16
C GLU A 324 -22.89 11.12 -5.33
N LEU A 325 -24.15 10.89 -5.00
CA LEU A 325 -25.17 10.41 -5.94
C LEU A 325 -25.39 11.38 -7.11
N ALA A 326 -25.39 12.69 -6.82
CA ALA A 326 -25.57 13.72 -7.84
C ALA A 326 -24.45 13.71 -8.89
N LYS A 327 -23.19 13.52 -8.46
CA LYS A 327 -22.04 13.47 -9.37
C LYS A 327 -21.97 12.16 -10.14
N VAL A 328 -22.34 11.04 -9.51
CA VAL A 328 -22.48 9.75 -10.22
C VAL A 328 -23.58 9.85 -11.29
N ALA A 329 -24.75 10.41 -10.96
CA ALA A 329 -25.82 10.61 -11.92
C ALA A 329 -25.40 11.51 -13.09
N HIS A 330 -24.68 12.60 -12.79
CA HIS A 330 -24.11 13.48 -13.82
C HIS A 330 -23.12 12.72 -14.72
N LEU A 331 -22.18 11.96 -14.16
CA LEU A 331 -21.24 11.15 -14.93
C LEU A 331 -21.96 10.18 -15.87
N LEU A 332 -22.92 9.40 -15.35
CA LEU A 332 -23.58 8.36 -16.14
C LEU A 332 -24.44 8.94 -17.27
N ARG A 333 -25.09 10.08 -17.03
CA ARG A 333 -25.91 10.80 -18.02
C ARG A 333 -25.07 11.53 -19.08
N SER A 334 -23.96 12.15 -18.67
CA SER A 334 -23.11 12.97 -19.55
C SER A 334 -22.11 12.13 -20.35
N LEU A 335 -21.83 10.89 -19.94
CA LEU A 335 -20.94 10.00 -20.70
C LEU A 335 -21.56 9.68 -22.06
N PRO A 336 -20.82 9.76 -23.18
CA PRO A 336 -21.36 9.38 -24.48
C PRO A 336 -21.56 7.86 -24.60
N PRO A 337 -22.40 7.41 -25.55
CA PRO A 337 -22.44 6.01 -26.00
C PRO A 337 -21.05 5.47 -26.34
N ARG A 338 -20.93 4.14 -26.42
CA ARG A 338 -19.69 3.53 -26.94
C ARG A 338 -19.52 3.88 -28.41
N SER A 339 -18.26 3.99 -28.81
CA SER A 339 -17.90 4.09 -30.22
C SER A 339 -18.28 2.81 -30.96
N VAL A 340 -18.49 2.93 -32.27
CA VAL A 340 -18.78 1.77 -33.13
C VAL A 340 -17.49 0.95 -33.29
N LEU A 341 -17.60 -0.36 -33.10
CA LEU A 341 -16.49 -1.28 -33.31
C LEU A 341 -16.08 -1.26 -34.79
N GLN A 342 -14.78 -1.17 -35.07
CA GLN A 342 -14.29 -1.21 -36.44
C GLN A 342 -13.79 -2.63 -36.78
N PRO A 343 -13.91 -3.08 -38.04
CA PRO A 343 -13.39 -4.38 -38.45
C PRO A 343 -11.89 -4.47 -38.18
N VAL A 344 -11.45 -5.56 -37.55
CA VAL A 344 -10.02 -5.87 -37.43
C VAL A 344 -9.57 -6.41 -38.80
N ALA A 345 -8.79 -5.64 -39.55
CA ALA A 345 -8.18 -6.14 -40.77
C ALA A 345 -7.21 -7.30 -40.42
N PRO A 346 -7.20 -8.41 -41.18
CA PRO A 346 -6.21 -9.48 -40.96
C PRO A 346 -4.80 -8.91 -41.11
N LYS A 347 -3.96 -9.08 -40.10
CA LYS A 347 -2.56 -8.64 -40.17
C LYS A 347 -1.82 -9.46 -41.22
N ALA A 348 -1.53 -8.86 -42.37
CA ALA A 348 -0.50 -9.37 -43.28
C ALA A 348 0.86 -9.23 -42.59
N VAL A 349 1.54 -10.36 -42.37
CA VAL A 349 2.88 -10.38 -41.79
C VAL A 349 3.87 -9.91 -42.86
N ALA A 350 4.15 -8.62 -42.91
CA ALA A 350 5.29 -8.09 -43.66
C ALA A 350 6.54 -8.18 -42.78
N VAL A 351 7.35 -9.22 -43.01
CA VAL A 351 8.69 -9.33 -42.41
C VAL A 351 9.62 -8.41 -43.20
N SER A 352 9.98 -7.26 -42.63
CA SER A 352 11.09 -6.45 -43.13
C SER A 352 12.38 -6.91 -42.44
N PRO A 353 13.48 -7.15 -43.20
CA PRO A 353 14.73 -7.61 -42.61
C PRO A 353 15.40 -6.49 -41.79
N SER A 354 15.76 -6.80 -40.55
CA SER A 354 16.54 -5.91 -39.70
C SER A 354 18.00 -5.87 -40.17
N ALA A 355 18.50 -4.66 -40.43
CA ALA A 355 19.93 -4.42 -40.66
C ALA A 355 20.73 -4.61 -39.35
N PRO A 356 22.01 -5.05 -39.43
CA PRO A 356 22.82 -5.31 -38.25
C PRO A 356 23.23 -4.01 -37.53
N PRO A 357 23.35 -4.01 -36.20
CA PRO A 357 23.75 -2.81 -35.46
C PRO A 357 25.24 -2.53 -35.68
N LYS A 358 25.56 -1.29 -36.06
CA LYS A 358 26.94 -0.77 -36.04
C LYS A 358 27.36 -0.56 -34.58
N ALA A 359 28.51 -1.14 -34.22
CA ALA A 359 29.14 -0.96 -32.92
C ALA A 359 29.56 0.51 -32.71
N ALA A 360 28.90 1.21 -31.79
CA ALA A 360 29.37 2.48 -31.27
C ALA A 360 30.28 2.23 -30.07
N GLN A 361 31.58 2.46 -30.25
CA GLN A 361 32.56 2.47 -29.17
C GLN A 361 32.31 3.67 -28.25
N SER A 362 31.65 3.42 -27.13
CA SER A 362 31.62 4.35 -25.99
C SER A 362 32.87 4.11 -25.15
N LYS A 363 33.84 5.03 -25.23
CA LYS A 363 34.93 5.13 -24.24
C LYS A 363 34.33 5.58 -22.92
N ARG A 364 33.96 4.62 -22.07
CA ARG A 364 33.62 4.85 -20.67
C ARG A 364 34.92 4.80 -19.86
N SER A 365 35.42 5.96 -19.46
CA SER A 365 36.45 6.05 -18.42
C SER A 365 35.87 5.49 -17.12
N GLN A 366 36.35 4.32 -16.71
CA GLN A 366 36.19 3.81 -15.35
C GLN A 366 37.18 4.58 -14.45
N PRO A 367 36.74 5.21 -13.36
CA PRO A 367 37.65 5.53 -12.28
C PRO A 367 38.03 4.22 -11.58
N THR A 368 39.33 3.95 -11.52
CA THR A 368 39.94 2.92 -10.68
C THR A 368 39.53 3.16 -9.22
N PRO A 369 39.08 2.15 -8.45
CA PRO A 369 38.92 2.32 -7.02
C PRO A 369 40.31 2.51 -6.40
N GLN A 370 40.56 3.68 -5.83
CA GLN A 370 41.66 3.84 -4.88
C GLN A 370 41.31 3.09 -3.59
N PRO A 371 42.27 2.44 -2.93
CA PRO A 371 42.05 1.88 -1.61
C PRO A 371 41.82 3.06 -0.65
N SER A 372 40.61 3.17 -0.11
CA SER A 372 40.34 4.10 0.98
C SER A 372 40.78 3.43 2.28
N ASP A 373 41.92 3.86 2.81
CA ASP A 373 42.30 3.63 4.20
C ASP A 373 41.18 4.17 5.11
N SER A 374 40.34 3.26 5.61
CA SER A 374 39.36 3.58 6.64
C SER A 374 40.00 3.25 7.98
N PRO A 375 40.28 4.23 8.86
CA PRO A 375 40.64 3.90 10.23
C PRO A 375 39.42 3.25 10.90
N GLY A 376 39.65 2.25 11.75
CA GLY A 376 38.60 1.55 12.50
C GLY A 376 37.75 2.46 13.39
N PRO A 377 36.80 1.90 14.17
CA PRO A 377 35.89 2.70 15.00
C PRO A 377 36.68 3.62 15.93
N TYR A 378 36.40 4.92 15.86
CA TYR A 378 37.14 5.96 16.59
C TYR A 378 36.19 6.70 17.53
N TRP A 379 35.94 6.16 18.70
CA TRP A 379 35.09 6.80 19.70
C TRP A 379 35.92 7.38 20.85
N ASP A 380 36.86 8.24 20.50
CA ASP A 380 37.65 9.00 21.48
C ASP A 380 36.80 10.14 22.07
N ASP A 381 37.15 10.55 23.30
CA ASP A 381 36.56 11.70 24.00
C ASP A 381 35.02 11.64 24.12
N VAL A 382 34.50 10.52 24.62
CA VAL A 382 33.08 10.39 24.98
C VAL A 382 32.79 11.26 26.19
N VAL A 383 31.91 12.24 26.00
CA VAL A 383 31.51 13.20 27.02
C VAL A 383 30.00 13.20 27.21
N GLU A 384 29.55 13.68 28.36
CA GLU A 384 28.15 13.95 28.59
C GLU A 384 27.73 15.22 27.83
N VAL A 385 26.61 15.16 27.10
CA VAL A 385 26.10 16.30 26.32
C VAL A 385 25.65 17.42 27.27
N GLU A 386 26.40 18.51 27.27
CA GLU A 386 26.07 19.70 28.06
C GLU A 386 25.07 20.61 27.35
N TYR A 387 23.93 20.87 27.98
CA TYR A 387 23.00 21.93 27.59
C TYR A 387 22.54 22.78 28.78
N GLU A 388 22.08 23.99 28.47
CA GLU A 388 21.49 24.96 29.39
C GLU A 388 20.02 25.19 29.08
N ALA A 389 19.20 25.48 30.11
CA ALA A 389 17.78 25.74 29.93
C ALA A 389 17.55 27.14 29.34
N VAL A 390 16.76 27.20 28.27
CA VAL A 390 16.36 28.48 27.67
C VAL A 390 15.11 29.00 28.39
N ALA A 391 15.27 30.09 29.17
CA ALA A 391 14.19 30.69 29.96
C ALA A 391 13.15 31.42 29.09
N THR A 392 13.58 32.01 27.97
CA THR A 392 12.77 32.90 27.14
C THR A 392 13.08 32.65 25.67
N SER A 393 12.10 32.19 24.87
CA SER A 393 12.17 32.35 23.41
C SER A 393 11.55 33.68 23.03
N SER A 394 12.36 34.56 22.43
CA SER A 394 11.92 35.78 21.78
C SER A 394 11.44 35.44 20.36
N THR A 395 10.20 35.04 20.21
CA THR A 395 9.55 35.05 18.89
C THR A 395 8.17 35.67 19.04
N SER A 396 8.05 36.93 18.61
CA SER A 396 6.76 37.52 18.32
C SER A 396 6.10 36.67 17.23
N ILE A 397 4.82 36.32 17.42
CA ILE A 397 4.03 35.56 16.44
C ILE A 397 4.09 36.34 15.12
N LYS A 398 4.80 35.80 14.12
CA LYS A 398 4.82 36.35 12.77
C LYS A 398 3.60 35.81 12.01
N ALA A 399 3.04 36.61 11.11
CA ALA A 399 1.87 36.25 10.29
C ALA A 399 2.20 35.20 9.18
N SER A 400 3.12 34.25 9.41
CA SER A 400 3.47 33.17 8.50
C SER A 400 2.84 31.85 8.96
N LEU A 401 2.56 30.91 8.04
CA LEU A 401 1.99 29.59 8.39
C LEU A 401 3.02 28.62 8.99
N TYR A 402 4.31 28.90 8.80
CA TYR A 402 5.43 28.08 9.25
C TYR A 402 6.48 28.95 9.97
N GLU A 403 7.18 28.34 10.92
CA GLU A 403 8.35 28.88 11.61
C GLU A 403 9.56 27.99 11.41
N VAL A 404 10.76 28.57 11.55
CA VAL A 404 12.01 27.80 11.54
C VAL A 404 12.08 26.97 12.81
N SER A 405 12.23 25.66 12.66
CA SER A 405 12.32 24.73 13.78
C SER A 405 13.75 24.67 14.31
N GLN A 406 13.88 24.92 15.60
CA GLN A 406 15.13 24.95 16.34
C GLN A 406 14.86 24.57 17.81
N PRO A 407 15.84 24.02 18.55
CA PRO A 407 15.65 23.69 19.96
C PRO A 407 15.14 24.88 20.76
N GLN A 408 13.94 24.74 21.34
CA GLN A 408 13.25 25.85 22.01
C GLN A 408 13.46 25.87 23.53
N ARG A 409 13.81 24.72 24.10
CA ARG A 409 13.85 24.52 25.56
C ARG A 409 15.25 24.39 26.12
N ILE A 410 16.20 23.93 25.30
CA ILE A 410 17.58 23.69 25.68
C ILE A 410 18.52 24.28 24.63
N ALA A 411 19.64 24.85 25.07
CA ALA A 411 20.74 25.26 24.21
C ALA A 411 21.92 24.31 24.45
N ILE A 412 22.23 23.50 23.44
CA ILE A 412 23.26 22.45 23.53
C ILE A 412 24.63 23.08 23.23
N LYS A 413 25.57 22.98 24.18
CA LYS A 413 26.90 23.55 24.01
C LYS A 413 27.63 22.86 22.85
N ARG A 414 28.32 23.67 22.04
CA ARG A 414 29.11 23.24 20.87
C ARG A 414 28.32 22.61 19.71
N ALA A 415 26.99 22.50 19.84
CA ALA A 415 26.14 22.01 18.77
C ALA A 415 26.16 22.96 17.56
N GLN A 416 26.10 22.38 16.37
CA GLN A 416 26.04 23.14 15.12
C GLN A 416 24.60 23.21 14.60
N PRO A 417 24.21 24.30 13.90
CA PRO A 417 22.91 24.40 13.25
C PRO A 417 22.65 23.26 12.27
N HIS A 418 21.38 22.92 12.06
CA HIS A 418 21.04 21.90 11.05
C HIS A 418 21.41 22.41 9.65
N PRO A 419 22.06 21.59 8.78
CA PRO A 419 22.59 22.03 7.48
C PRO A 419 21.50 22.46 6.48
N THR A 420 20.25 22.12 6.76
CA THR A 420 19.07 22.56 6.02
C THR A 420 18.12 23.25 6.98
N THR A 421 17.50 24.36 6.57
CA THR A 421 16.47 25.03 7.37
C THR A 421 15.30 24.07 7.61
N LEU A 422 15.11 23.69 8.87
CA LEU A 422 13.95 22.91 9.30
C LEU A 422 12.78 23.87 9.55
N CYS A 423 11.57 23.43 9.23
CA CYS A 423 10.36 24.22 9.44
C CYS A 423 9.31 23.41 10.20
N GLU A 424 8.57 24.08 11.07
CA GLU A 424 7.41 23.54 11.78
C GLU A 424 6.21 24.49 11.65
N SER A 425 5.00 24.01 11.94
CA SER A 425 3.83 24.88 11.93
C SER A 425 3.87 25.82 13.14
N VAL A 426 3.29 27.01 13.01
CA VAL A 426 3.16 27.95 14.15
C VAL A 426 2.48 27.31 15.36
N ALA A 427 1.52 26.40 15.13
CA ALA A 427 0.85 25.68 16.19
C ALA A 427 1.80 24.76 16.97
N LEU A 428 2.71 24.05 16.29
CA LEU A 428 3.73 23.23 16.95
C LEU A 428 4.77 24.11 17.66
N ALA A 429 5.23 25.17 16.99
CA ALA A 429 6.19 26.12 17.56
C ALA A 429 5.67 26.83 18.83
N SER A 430 4.34 26.94 18.98
CA SER A 430 3.71 27.58 20.13
C SER A 430 3.76 26.75 21.43
N VAL A 431 4.06 25.45 21.33
CA VAL A 431 4.09 24.52 22.47
C VAL A 431 5.52 24.10 22.74
N ARG A 432 6.10 24.61 23.84
CA ARG A 432 7.44 24.22 24.26
C ARG A 432 7.46 22.78 24.81
N PRO A 433 8.46 21.96 24.44
CA PRO A 433 8.65 20.66 25.07
C PRO A 433 9.02 20.81 26.56
N PRO A 434 8.76 19.78 27.39
CA PRO A 434 9.13 19.81 28.81
C PRO A 434 10.65 19.92 28.98
N LEU A 435 11.14 20.51 30.08
CA LEU A 435 12.60 20.59 30.30
C LEU A 435 13.16 19.18 30.56
N PRO A 436 14.08 18.66 29.73
CA PRO A 436 14.67 17.35 29.94
C PRO A 436 15.74 17.40 31.03
N ARG A 437 15.96 16.27 31.70
CA ARG A 437 17.05 16.07 32.66
C ARG A 437 18.11 15.10 32.14
N TYR A 438 17.73 14.26 31.19
CA TYR A 438 18.63 13.29 30.59
C TYR A 438 19.75 13.93 29.78
N ARG A 439 20.98 13.49 30.01
CA ARG A 439 22.16 13.93 29.26
C ARG A 439 22.79 12.72 28.54
N PRO A 440 22.72 12.65 27.20
CA PRO A 440 23.34 11.56 26.45
C PRO A 440 24.86 11.51 26.63
N GLN A 441 25.46 10.34 26.48
CA GLN A 441 26.92 10.17 26.36
C GLN A 441 27.27 9.98 24.89
N LEU A 442 28.02 10.93 24.32
CA LEU A 442 28.38 10.92 22.90
C LEU A 442 29.84 11.39 22.72
N PRO A 443 30.54 10.93 21.67
CA PRO A 443 31.86 11.45 21.32
C PRO A 443 31.80 12.95 21.05
N GLN A 444 32.78 13.72 21.50
CA GLN A 444 32.81 15.18 21.35
C GLN A 444 32.59 15.62 19.90
N ARG A 445 33.23 14.94 18.94
CA ARG A 445 33.07 15.19 17.50
C ARG A 445 31.63 15.01 16.98
N VAL A 446 30.84 14.17 17.63
CA VAL A 446 29.43 13.97 17.27
C VAL A 446 28.61 15.19 17.63
N ILE A 447 28.88 15.77 18.80
CA ILE A 447 28.26 17.00 19.30
C ILE A 447 28.67 18.20 18.45
N GLU A 448 29.93 18.25 18.02
CA GLU A 448 30.53 19.37 17.26
C GLU A 448 30.17 19.40 15.76
N GLY A 449 29.18 18.62 15.33
CA GLY A 449 28.58 18.78 13.98
C GLY A 449 28.33 17.52 13.18
N ARG A 450 28.57 16.30 13.71
CA ARG A 450 28.05 15.08 13.04
C ARG A 450 26.54 14.91 13.27
N LEU A 451 26.05 15.38 14.41
CA LEU A 451 24.63 15.64 14.66
C LEU A 451 24.44 17.15 14.81
N SER A 452 23.37 17.66 14.22
CA SER A 452 22.97 19.05 14.44
C SER A 452 22.26 19.24 15.78
N GLU A 453 22.08 20.49 16.20
CA GLU A 453 21.34 20.85 17.42
C GLU A 453 19.94 20.21 17.51
N ALA A 454 19.17 20.19 16.42
CA ALA A 454 17.84 19.58 16.37
C ALA A 454 17.90 18.04 16.48
N GLN A 455 18.93 17.42 15.90
CA GLN A 455 19.13 15.97 15.99
C GLN A 455 19.61 15.57 17.38
N LEU A 456 20.49 16.36 17.99
CA LEU A 456 20.95 16.18 19.38
C LEU A 456 19.80 16.36 20.38
N GLU A 457 18.92 17.35 20.18
CA GLU A 457 17.71 17.52 20.98
C GLU A 457 16.81 16.26 20.92
N SER A 458 16.70 15.64 19.74
CA SER A 458 15.97 14.38 19.59
C SER A 458 16.59 13.24 20.40
N VAL A 459 17.94 13.14 20.45
CA VAL A 459 18.64 12.13 21.26
C VAL A 459 18.42 12.38 22.76
N VAL A 460 18.44 13.64 23.20
CA VAL A 460 18.16 14.04 24.59
C VAL A 460 16.75 13.59 25.02
N TYR A 461 15.73 13.93 24.24
CA TYR A 461 14.35 13.55 24.59
C TYR A 461 14.05 12.06 24.43
N ALA A 462 14.68 11.39 23.46
CA ALA A 462 14.60 9.94 23.35
C ALA A 462 15.19 9.26 24.61
N GLY A 463 16.35 9.73 25.07
CA GLY A 463 16.96 9.26 26.31
C GLY A 463 16.10 9.53 27.55
N GLU A 464 15.52 10.73 27.65
CA GLU A 464 14.57 11.09 28.72
C GLU A 464 13.38 10.13 28.74
N ALA A 465 12.75 9.87 27.59
CA ALA A 465 11.66 8.91 27.47
C ALA A 465 12.11 7.50 27.88
N HIS A 466 13.25 7.04 27.35
CA HIS A 466 13.79 5.72 27.65
C HIS A 466 14.22 5.57 29.12
N SER A 467 14.46 6.65 29.86
CA SER A 467 14.76 6.56 31.30
C SER A 467 13.53 6.23 32.17
N GLN A 468 12.33 6.32 31.61
CA GLN A 468 11.06 6.18 32.32
C GLN A 468 10.32 4.89 31.97
N LEU A 469 9.50 4.40 32.90
CA LEU A 469 8.54 3.30 32.68
C LEU A 469 7.15 3.87 32.39
N LEU A 470 6.34 3.11 31.64
CA LEU A 470 4.91 3.34 31.51
C LEU A 470 4.23 3.05 32.86
N SER A 471 3.16 3.80 33.16
CA SER A 471 2.46 3.71 34.44
C SER A 471 1.63 2.43 34.63
N GLY A 472 1.40 1.66 33.56
CA GLY A 472 0.63 0.42 33.60
C GLY A 472 1.47 -0.80 34.01
N PHE A 473 0.78 -1.83 34.49
CA PHE A 473 1.32 -3.16 34.75
C PHE A 473 0.69 -4.16 33.79
N TYR A 474 1.48 -5.10 33.30
CA TYR A 474 1.10 -6.01 32.22
C TYR A 474 1.52 -7.45 32.52
N LYS A 475 0.73 -8.42 32.07
CA LYS A 475 1.16 -9.81 31.91
C LYS A 475 1.51 -10.03 30.45
N VAL A 476 2.58 -10.78 30.24
CA VAL A 476 3.07 -11.19 28.93
C VAL A 476 3.15 -12.71 28.90
N ASP A 477 2.87 -13.28 27.74
CA ASP A 477 3.20 -14.67 27.46
C ASP A 477 4.70 -14.84 27.19
N GLU A 478 5.15 -16.08 27.03
CA GLU A 478 6.57 -16.41 26.82
C GLU A 478 7.16 -15.76 25.57
N THR A 479 6.34 -15.42 24.57
CA THR A 479 6.76 -14.82 23.30
C THR A 479 6.62 -13.29 23.26
N PHE A 480 6.00 -12.68 24.28
CA PHE A 480 5.63 -11.26 24.33
C PHE A 480 4.63 -10.82 23.23
N ASP A 481 3.90 -11.76 22.62
CA ASP A 481 2.91 -11.48 21.58
C ASP A 481 1.56 -11.04 22.17
N ASP A 482 1.20 -11.58 23.34
CA ASP A 482 -0.03 -11.24 24.07
C ASP A 482 0.30 -10.41 25.31
N VAL A 483 -0.16 -9.15 25.30
CA VAL A 483 0.02 -8.20 26.40
C VAL A 483 -1.33 -7.87 27.02
N ALA A 484 -1.55 -8.29 28.27
CA ALA A 484 -2.78 -8.01 29.02
C ALA A 484 -2.50 -7.06 30.20
N VAL A 485 -3.35 -6.06 30.41
CA VAL A 485 -3.25 -5.19 31.60
C VAL A 485 -3.55 -6.02 32.85
N CYS A 486 -2.75 -5.85 33.89
CA CYS A 486 -2.90 -6.57 35.16
C CYS A 486 -2.72 -5.64 36.37
N SER A 487 -2.91 -6.17 37.57
CA SER A 487 -2.69 -5.44 38.82
C SER A 487 -1.20 -5.39 39.15
N SER A 488 -0.75 -4.34 39.85
CA SER A 488 0.64 -4.29 40.37
C SER A 488 0.94 -5.37 41.40
N SER A 489 -0.09 -6.00 41.96
CA SER A 489 0.03 -7.13 42.91
C SER A 489 0.07 -8.51 42.24
N ASP A 490 -0.11 -8.58 40.91
CA ASP A 490 0.04 -9.84 40.19
C ASP A 490 1.52 -10.29 40.21
N PRO A 491 1.80 -11.58 40.50
CA PRO A 491 3.18 -12.07 40.65
C PRO A 491 3.99 -11.98 39.36
N ASP A 492 3.33 -12.06 38.20
CA ASP A 492 3.95 -12.00 36.87
C ASP A 492 3.85 -10.60 36.22
N ALA A 493 3.56 -9.58 37.01
CA ALA A 493 3.39 -8.22 36.50
C ALA A 493 4.72 -7.61 36.03
N VAL A 494 4.75 -7.14 34.78
CA VAL A 494 5.86 -6.40 34.19
C VAL A 494 5.46 -4.97 33.83
N GLN A 495 6.45 -4.08 33.73
CA GLN A 495 6.26 -2.72 33.23
C GLN A 495 7.13 -2.49 32.00
N PHE A 496 6.57 -1.81 31.00
CA PHE A 496 7.30 -1.46 29.79
C PHE A 496 7.96 -0.09 29.91
N ARG A 497 9.12 0.05 29.29
CA ARG A 497 9.82 1.34 29.14
C ARG A 497 9.07 2.22 28.14
N ARG A 498 9.05 3.54 28.36
CA ARG A 498 8.43 4.45 27.37
C ARG A 498 9.27 4.45 26.09
N GLY A 499 8.59 4.42 24.94
CA GLY A 499 9.22 4.61 23.64
C GLY A 499 9.27 6.08 23.23
N TRP A 500 10.11 6.41 22.26
CA TRP A 500 10.17 7.71 21.61
C TRP A 500 9.64 7.62 20.18
N PHE A 501 8.85 8.61 19.76
CA PHE A 501 8.31 8.67 18.40
C PHE A 501 8.79 9.95 17.70
N LEU A 502 9.46 9.78 16.56
CA LEU A 502 9.97 10.86 15.75
C LEU A 502 9.07 11.04 14.50
N GLY A 503 8.32 12.15 14.44
CA GLY A 503 7.32 12.42 13.41
C GLY A 503 7.74 13.46 12.37
N ASP A 504 9.03 13.68 12.17
CA ASP A 504 9.56 14.74 11.31
C ASP A 504 9.52 14.42 9.80
N GLY A 505 9.58 15.46 8.96
CA GLY A 505 9.52 15.36 7.49
C GLY A 505 10.82 14.85 6.85
N THR A 506 10.85 14.76 5.52
CA THR A 506 12.09 14.44 4.79
C THR A 506 13.13 15.54 4.98
N GLY A 507 14.41 15.18 5.13
CA GLY A 507 15.51 16.14 5.22
C GLY A 507 16.02 16.43 6.64
N SER A 508 15.34 15.95 7.70
CA SER A 508 15.76 16.12 9.10
C SER A 508 16.89 15.19 9.57
N GLY A 509 17.19 14.14 8.81
CA GLY A 509 18.25 13.17 9.13
C GLY A 509 17.86 12.08 10.13
N LYS A 510 16.63 11.54 10.06
CA LYS A 510 16.12 10.42 10.88
C LYS A 510 17.10 9.28 11.16
N GLY A 511 17.80 8.80 10.13
CA GLY A 511 18.76 7.70 10.32
C GLY A 511 19.91 8.09 11.25
N ARG A 512 20.42 9.34 11.15
CA ARG A 512 21.42 9.88 12.08
C ARG A 512 20.87 10.05 13.51
N GLN A 513 19.61 10.45 13.67
CA GLN A 513 18.96 10.51 14.99
C GLN A 513 18.84 9.12 15.62
N ILE A 514 18.40 8.11 14.86
CA ILE A 514 18.32 6.71 15.31
C ILE A 514 19.72 6.20 15.71
N ALA A 515 20.72 6.41 14.85
CA ALA A 515 22.10 6.03 15.14
C ALA A 515 22.63 6.73 16.40
N GLY A 516 22.31 8.00 16.62
CA GLY A 516 22.68 8.75 17.83
C GLY A 516 22.03 8.19 19.10
N VAL A 517 20.75 7.81 19.05
CA VAL A 517 20.07 7.15 20.17
C VAL A 517 20.72 5.80 20.48
N ILE A 518 21.00 5.00 19.46
CA ILE A 518 21.69 3.72 19.62
C ILE A 518 23.08 3.93 20.23
N LEU A 519 23.82 4.93 19.76
CA LEU A 519 25.17 5.22 20.22
C LEU A 519 25.22 5.65 21.70
N ASP A 520 24.28 6.48 22.16
CA ASP A 520 24.16 6.80 23.59
C ASP A 520 23.86 5.55 24.44
N ASN A 521 22.97 4.67 23.94
CA ASN A 521 22.68 3.40 24.62
C ASN A 521 23.92 2.49 24.66
N TRP A 522 24.72 2.51 23.59
CA TRP A 522 25.95 1.74 23.46
C TRP A 522 26.99 2.13 24.54
N PHE A 523 27.25 3.43 24.72
CA PHE A 523 28.16 3.91 25.79
C PHE A 523 27.63 3.68 27.19
N ARG A 524 26.32 3.47 27.33
CA ARG A 524 25.66 3.07 28.58
C ARG A 524 25.61 1.55 28.79
N GLY A 525 26.42 0.79 28.04
CA GLY A 525 26.54 -0.67 28.17
C GLY A 525 25.45 -1.49 27.46
N ARG A 526 24.50 -0.83 26.77
CA ARG A 526 23.46 -1.50 25.96
C ARG A 526 23.94 -1.61 24.52
N THR A 527 24.78 -2.60 24.27
CA THR A 527 25.53 -2.78 23.00
C THR A 527 24.84 -3.69 21.97
N LYS A 528 23.58 -4.05 22.22
CA LYS A 528 22.74 -4.81 21.28
C LYS A 528 21.56 -3.94 20.88
N ALA A 529 21.36 -3.76 19.57
CA ALA A 529 20.23 -3.00 19.06
C ALA A 529 19.65 -3.68 17.82
N LEU A 530 18.32 -3.66 17.73
CA LEU A 530 17.56 -4.06 16.56
C LEU A 530 17.06 -2.81 15.85
N TRP A 531 17.52 -2.59 14.63
CA TRP A 531 17.08 -1.51 13.76
C TRP A 531 16.13 -2.07 12.71
N VAL A 532 14.85 -2.14 13.06
CA VAL A 532 13.82 -2.59 12.12
C VAL A 532 13.58 -1.51 11.06
N SER A 533 13.83 -1.87 9.80
CA SER A 533 13.61 -0.99 8.66
C SER A 533 12.53 -1.53 7.74
N LYS A 534 11.94 -0.65 6.91
CA LYS A 534 10.90 -1.08 5.94
C LYS A 534 11.43 -2.03 4.87
N SER A 535 12.74 -1.99 4.59
CA SER A 535 13.40 -2.82 3.58
C SER A 535 14.85 -3.02 3.98
N ASP A 536 15.33 -4.24 3.82
CA ASP A 536 16.73 -4.66 3.84
C ASP A 536 17.70 -3.72 3.10
N LYS A 537 17.27 -3.08 2.01
CA LYS A 537 18.07 -2.11 1.23
C LYS A 537 18.46 -0.87 2.03
N LEU A 538 17.74 -0.56 3.12
CA LEU A 538 18.09 0.54 4.02
C LEU A 538 19.28 0.18 4.93
N ILE A 539 19.85 -1.02 4.82
CA ILE A 539 21.08 -1.38 5.53
C ILE A 539 22.23 -0.46 5.15
N GLU A 540 22.31 -0.02 3.89
CA GLU A 540 23.36 0.89 3.45
C GLU A 540 23.16 2.30 4.02
N ASP A 541 21.91 2.75 4.16
CA ASP A 541 21.59 4.01 4.85
C ASP A 541 21.93 3.94 6.35
N ALA A 542 21.55 2.83 7.02
CA ALA A 542 21.86 2.61 8.43
C ALA A 542 23.38 2.55 8.67
N ARG A 543 24.12 1.88 7.78
CA ARG A 543 25.59 1.83 7.79
C ARG A 543 26.21 3.20 7.59
N ARG A 544 25.79 3.94 6.56
CA ARG A 544 26.24 5.31 6.34
C ARG A 544 26.03 6.16 7.58
N ASP A 545 24.85 6.09 8.19
CA ASP A 545 24.50 6.92 9.34
C ASP A 545 25.25 6.48 10.62
N TRP A 546 25.51 5.19 10.80
CA TRP A 546 26.34 4.66 11.89
C TRP A 546 27.82 5.05 11.74
N VAL A 547 28.37 4.88 10.55
CA VAL A 547 29.75 5.28 10.19
C VAL A 547 29.93 6.79 10.32
N ALA A 548 28.92 7.58 9.96
CA ALA A 548 28.96 9.03 10.11
C ALA A 548 29.16 9.47 11.57
N LEU A 549 28.73 8.65 12.54
CA LEU A 549 28.92 8.87 13.98
C LEU A 549 30.14 8.15 14.56
N GLY A 550 30.95 7.52 13.71
CA GLY A 550 32.20 6.89 14.11
C GLY A 550 32.19 5.39 14.35
N GLY A 551 31.05 4.75 14.10
CA GLY A 551 30.94 3.30 14.17
C GLY A 551 31.52 2.60 12.95
N ASP A 552 31.66 1.28 13.08
CA ASP A 552 32.17 0.42 12.00
C ASP A 552 31.00 -0.19 11.22
N GLU A 553 31.08 -0.15 9.89
CA GLU A 553 30.07 -0.75 9.00
C GLU A 553 29.83 -2.24 9.31
N SER A 554 30.89 -2.96 9.68
CA SER A 554 30.87 -4.39 10.02
C SER A 554 30.08 -4.69 11.29
N GLN A 555 29.74 -3.69 12.10
CA GLN A 555 28.88 -3.86 13.27
C GLN A 555 27.41 -4.02 12.90
N ILE A 556 27.00 -3.70 11.66
CA ILE A 556 25.63 -3.84 11.16
C ILE A 556 25.45 -5.12 10.34
N TYR A 557 24.66 -6.04 10.89
CA TYR A 557 24.33 -7.33 10.31
C TYR A 557 22.87 -7.35 9.85
N ALA A 558 22.62 -7.83 8.64
CA ALA A 558 21.27 -8.14 8.21
C ALA A 558 20.74 -9.34 9.00
N LEU A 559 19.50 -9.26 9.49
CA LEU A 559 18.85 -10.36 10.21
C LEU A 559 18.86 -11.68 9.41
N SER A 560 18.78 -11.59 8.08
CA SER A 560 18.83 -12.74 7.16
C SER A 560 20.12 -13.56 7.21
N LYS A 561 21.19 -13.02 7.81
CA LYS A 561 22.45 -13.77 8.04
C LYS A 561 22.34 -14.76 9.21
N PHE A 562 21.31 -14.63 10.05
CA PHE A 562 21.06 -15.53 11.17
C PHE A 562 19.97 -16.54 10.81
N LYS A 563 20.15 -17.80 11.21
CA LYS A 563 19.13 -18.83 10.98
C LYS A 563 17.98 -18.61 11.96
N LEU A 564 16.75 -18.78 11.50
CA LEU A 564 15.58 -18.73 12.36
C LEU A 564 15.71 -19.77 13.49
N GLY A 565 15.41 -19.35 14.73
CA GLY A 565 15.53 -20.19 15.92
C GLY A 565 16.96 -20.44 16.41
N SER A 566 17.97 -19.88 15.74
CA SER A 566 19.35 -19.92 16.25
C SER A 566 19.62 -18.73 17.16
N GLU A 567 20.41 -18.96 18.21
CA GLU A 567 20.87 -17.89 19.09
C GLU A 567 21.80 -16.93 18.34
N ILE A 568 21.57 -15.64 18.50
CA ILE A 568 22.42 -14.61 17.89
C ILE A 568 23.64 -14.36 18.79
N GLN A 569 24.76 -14.98 18.44
CA GLN A 569 26.00 -14.91 19.19
C GLN A 569 26.83 -13.67 18.85
N GLY A 570 27.26 -12.93 19.89
CA GLY A 570 28.13 -11.75 19.80
C GLY A 570 27.80 -10.67 20.84
N ALA A 571 28.83 -9.98 21.35
CA ALA A 571 28.70 -9.01 22.45
C ALA A 571 28.30 -7.59 21.99
N GLN A 572 28.52 -7.26 20.72
CA GLN A 572 28.36 -5.91 20.16
C GLN A 572 27.80 -6.01 18.74
N GLN A 573 26.49 -5.88 18.57
CA GLN A 573 25.86 -6.10 17.26
C GLN A 573 24.66 -5.16 17.05
N LEU A 574 24.65 -4.53 15.88
CA LEU A 574 23.50 -3.88 15.29
C LEU A 574 22.88 -4.85 14.30
N ILE A 575 21.65 -5.25 14.56
CA ILE A 575 20.92 -6.15 13.67
C ILE A 575 19.88 -5.31 12.96
N LEU A 576 19.87 -5.35 11.63
CA LEU A 576 18.88 -4.68 10.81
C LEU A 576 17.89 -5.67 10.19
#